data_AF-A0A9E3GD11-F1
#
_entry.id   AF-A0A9E3GD11-F1
#
_cell.length_a   1.000
_cell.length_b   1.000
_cell.length_c   1.000
_cell.angle_alpha   90.00
_cell.angle_beta   90.00
_cell.angle_gamma   90.00
#
_symmetry.space_group_name_H-M   'P 1'
#
loop_
_entity.id
_entity.type
_entity.pdbx_description
1 polymer ?
#
loop_
_entity_poly.entity_id
_entity_poly.type
_entity_poly.pdbx_seq_one_letter_code
_entity_poly.pdbx_strand_id
1 'polypeptide(L)'
;MLDLRADPIELTAALVDIPSESRAEGRIASEVETALRAQTSGFEIVRNGNAVLARTQLRRPTRVLLAGHLDTVPAAGNLPSRRAGDELYGCGTSDMKAGDAVFLHLAATVAEPAHDLTLVFYDCEEIDSAANGLGRIERELPDWLVADVAILGEPTAGFIEAGCQGTLRVLVSASGTRAHSARSWLGDNAIHKLGAVLDRLARYQARRVDIDGCEYREGLSAVRVDGGVAGNVIPDAASVTVNYRFAPDRSPDAALQHVHEVFDGLDVSIEQADAAAGALPGLSAPVAKALVEAAGGQVRAKYGWTDVSRFAARGIPAVNYGPGDPNLAHRSDERVAVKRITEAVETLRRYLST
;
A
#
# COMPACT_ATOMS: atom_id res chain seq x y z
N MET A 1 -7.70 -11.28 24.56
CA MET A 1 -8.00 -9.84 24.56
C MET A 1 -6.66 -9.13 24.56
N LEU A 2 -6.43 -8.31 23.54
CA LEU A 2 -5.23 -7.48 23.42
C LEU A 2 -5.12 -6.48 24.58
N ASP A 3 -3.91 -6.23 25.08
CA ASP A 3 -3.62 -5.15 26.04
C ASP A 3 -2.97 -3.98 25.29
N LEU A 4 -3.74 -2.92 25.03
CA LEU A 4 -3.27 -1.76 24.29
C LEU A 4 -2.29 -0.92 25.11
N ARG A 5 -2.27 -1.07 26.44
CA ARG A 5 -1.38 -0.34 27.34
C ARG A 5 -0.09 -1.09 27.64
N ALA A 6 0.03 -2.34 27.17
CA ALA A 6 1.25 -3.12 27.26
C ALA A 6 2.41 -2.44 26.50
N ASP A 7 3.62 -2.98 26.70
CA ASP A 7 4.76 -2.65 25.84
C ASP A 7 4.37 -2.85 24.36
N PRO A 8 4.66 -1.88 23.47
CA PRO A 8 4.21 -1.94 22.08
C PRO A 8 4.81 -3.11 21.29
N ILE A 9 5.97 -3.65 21.70
CA ILE A 9 6.56 -4.85 21.10
C ILE A 9 5.72 -6.07 21.47
N GLU A 10 5.28 -6.18 22.72
CA GLU A 10 4.43 -7.28 23.19
C GLU A 10 3.02 -7.20 22.57
N LEU A 11 2.47 -6.00 22.40
CA LEU A 11 1.22 -5.80 21.65
C LEU A 11 1.36 -6.22 20.19
N THR A 12 2.50 -5.92 19.57
CA THR A 12 2.81 -6.37 18.20
C THR A 12 2.82 -7.90 18.11
N ALA A 13 3.54 -8.57 19.01
CA ALA A 13 3.57 -10.03 19.07
C ALA A 13 2.16 -10.62 19.27
N ALA A 14 1.36 -10.03 20.16
CA ALA A 14 -0.01 -10.45 20.41
C ALA A 14 -0.93 -10.30 19.19
N LEU A 15 -0.77 -9.25 18.36
CA LEU A 15 -1.49 -9.10 17.10
C LEU A 15 -1.04 -10.14 16.07
N VAL A 16 0.27 -10.36 15.95
CA VAL A 16 0.86 -11.34 15.01
C VAL A 16 0.37 -12.76 15.32
N ASP A 17 0.28 -13.11 16.60
CA ASP A 17 -0.20 -14.41 17.08
C ASP A 17 -1.70 -14.67 16.84
N ILE A 18 -2.43 -13.68 16.31
CA ILE A 18 -3.79 -13.85 15.81
C ILE A 18 -3.72 -14.00 14.28
N PRO A 19 -3.85 -15.22 13.72
CA PRO A 19 -3.88 -15.40 12.27
C PRO A 19 -5.02 -14.59 11.67
N SER A 20 -4.71 -13.84 10.62
CA SER A 20 -5.64 -12.93 9.96
C SER A 20 -5.30 -12.83 8.48
N GLU A 21 -5.21 -13.97 7.79
CA GLU A 21 -5.16 -13.97 6.33
C GLU A 21 -6.39 -13.22 5.78
N SER A 22 -6.29 -12.54 4.64
CA SER A 22 -7.42 -11.81 4.06
C SER A 22 -8.68 -12.68 3.99
N ARG A 23 -9.82 -12.12 4.40
CA ARG A 23 -11.13 -12.75 4.66
C ARG A 23 -11.26 -13.56 5.96
N ALA A 24 -10.19 -13.72 6.74
CA ALA A 24 -10.17 -14.42 8.02
C ALA A 24 -9.90 -13.49 9.23
N GLU A 25 -10.10 -12.18 9.07
CA GLU A 25 -9.77 -11.13 10.04
C GLU A 25 -10.78 -11.03 11.20
N GLY A 26 -11.86 -11.82 11.18
CA GLY A 26 -12.97 -11.70 12.13
C GLY A 26 -12.51 -11.72 13.60
N ARG A 27 -11.58 -12.63 13.94
CA ARG A 27 -11.04 -12.73 15.30
C ARG A 27 -10.21 -11.50 15.69
N ILE A 28 -9.22 -11.12 14.87
CA ILE A 28 -8.34 -9.98 15.20
C ILE A 28 -9.16 -8.70 15.35
N ALA A 29 -10.10 -8.47 14.44
CA ALA A 29 -10.96 -7.31 14.49
C ALA A 29 -11.88 -7.32 15.72
N SER A 30 -12.43 -8.47 16.14
CA SER A 30 -13.17 -8.57 17.41
C SER A 30 -12.30 -8.30 18.64
N GLU A 31 -11.03 -8.74 18.65
CA GLU A 31 -10.11 -8.45 19.74
C GLU A 31 -9.73 -6.96 19.78
N VAL A 32 -9.50 -6.34 18.63
CA VAL A 32 -9.24 -4.89 18.50
C VAL A 32 -10.43 -4.06 18.97
N GLU A 33 -11.65 -4.37 18.51
CA GLU A 33 -12.86 -3.68 18.94
C GLU A 33 -13.07 -3.79 20.46
N THR A 34 -12.92 -5.00 21.01
CA THR A 34 -13.08 -5.24 22.45
C THR A 34 -12.05 -4.46 23.25
N ALA A 35 -10.79 -4.47 22.82
CA ALA A 35 -9.71 -3.77 23.49
C ALA A 35 -9.89 -2.24 23.44
N LEU A 36 -10.27 -1.68 22.29
CA LEU A 36 -10.57 -0.25 22.15
C LEU A 36 -11.71 0.17 23.09
N ARG A 37 -12.82 -0.57 23.11
CA ARG A 37 -13.96 -0.28 23.99
C ARG A 37 -13.60 -0.36 25.47
N ALA A 38 -12.74 -1.29 25.85
CA ALA A 38 -12.38 -1.53 27.25
C ALA A 38 -11.28 -0.60 27.78
N GLN A 39 -10.35 -0.15 26.93
CA GLN A 39 -9.08 0.44 27.37
C GLN A 39 -8.87 1.89 26.92
N THR A 40 -9.74 2.41 26.05
CA THR A 40 -9.76 3.81 25.63
C THR A 40 -10.98 4.54 26.19
N SER A 41 -10.90 5.87 26.30
CA SER A 41 -11.99 6.72 26.75
C SER A 41 -12.21 7.86 25.77
N GLY A 42 -13.46 8.22 25.51
CA GLY A 42 -13.80 9.34 24.60
C GLY A 42 -13.82 8.98 23.10
N PHE A 43 -13.65 7.70 22.76
CA PHE A 43 -13.80 7.20 21.40
C PHE A 43 -15.22 6.71 21.12
N GLU A 44 -15.83 7.22 20.06
CA GLU A 44 -16.95 6.58 19.37
C GLU A 44 -16.40 5.41 18.54
N ILE A 45 -16.89 4.19 18.75
CA ILE A 45 -16.36 2.97 18.08
C ILE A 45 -17.46 2.27 17.28
N VAL A 46 -17.19 2.05 15.99
CA VAL A 46 -18.10 1.44 15.01
C VAL A 46 -17.40 0.26 14.31
N ARG A 47 -18.21 -0.75 13.96
CA ARG A 47 -17.81 -1.90 13.16
C ARG A 47 -18.44 -1.83 11.77
N ASN A 48 -17.66 -2.06 10.72
CA ASN A 48 -18.16 -2.19 9.35
C ASN A 48 -17.49 -3.39 8.68
N GLY A 49 -18.20 -4.52 8.55
CA GLY A 49 -17.57 -5.80 8.20
C GLY A 49 -16.52 -6.19 9.24
N ASN A 50 -15.31 -6.54 8.79
CA ASN A 50 -14.18 -6.77 9.69
C ASN A 50 -13.36 -5.51 9.97
N ALA A 51 -13.75 -4.34 9.45
CA ALA A 51 -13.10 -3.09 9.80
C ALA A 51 -13.60 -2.53 11.14
N VAL A 52 -12.68 -2.06 11.98
CA VAL A 52 -12.93 -1.39 13.27
C VAL A 52 -12.52 0.07 13.16
N LEU A 53 -13.48 0.97 13.34
CA LEU A 53 -13.26 2.41 13.31
C LEU A 53 -13.47 2.99 14.71
N ALA A 54 -12.64 3.96 15.08
CA ALA A 54 -12.80 4.70 16.32
C ALA A 54 -12.46 6.17 16.13
N ARG A 55 -13.24 7.11 16.67
CA ARG A 55 -12.89 8.54 16.60
C ARG A 55 -13.18 9.31 17.87
N THR A 56 -12.41 10.36 18.12
CA THR A 56 -12.67 11.31 19.19
C THR A 56 -13.52 12.50 18.72
N GLN A 57 -14.14 13.19 19.66
CA GLN A 57 -14.90 14.44 19.44
C GLN A 57 -14.48 15.52 20.46
N LEU A 58 -13.17 15.75 20.58
CA LEU A 58 -12.54 16.67 21.53
C LEU A 58 -12.62 18.13 21.07
N ARG A 59 -13.03 18.38 19.82
CA ARG A 59 -13.10 19.72 19.18
C ARG A 59 -11.73 20.38 19.09
N ARG A 60 -10.72 19.58 18.76
CA ARG A 60 -9.38 20.09 18.44
C ARG A 60 -9.40 20.81 17.09
N PRO A 61 -8.46 21.74 16.82
CA PRO A 61 -8.46 22.53 15.59
C PRO A 61 -8.27 21.70 14.33
N THR A 62 -7.63 20.53 14.44
CA THR A 62 -7.35 19.63 13.32
C THR A 62 -7.58 18.18 13.73
N ARG A 63 -7.73 17.31 12.72
CA ARG A 63 -7.94 15.87 12.85
C ARG A 63 -6.88 15.07 12.13
N VAL A 64 -6.31 14.09 12.83
CA VAL A 64 -5.37 13.10 12.31
C VAL A 64 -6.07 11.76 12.18
N LEU A 65 -5.98 11.15 11.01
CA LEU A 65 -6.45 9.78 10.77
C LEU A 65 -5.26 8.82 10.77
N LEU A 66 -5.32 7.78 11.59
CA LEU A 66 -4.37 6.67 11.62
C LEU A 66 -5.06 5.43 11.05
N ALA A 67 -4.54 4.89 9.94
CA ALA A 67 -5.14 3.74 9.26
C ALA A 67 -4.17 2.59 9.08
N GLY A 68 -4.67 1.37 9.23
CA GLY A 68 -3.89 0.17 8.99
C GLY A 68 -4.77 -1.04 8.70
N HIS A 69 -4.25 -1.98 7.91
CA HIS A 69 -4.98 -3.20 7.58
C HIS A 69 -4.65 -4.31 8.57
N LEU A 70 -5.69 -5.01 9.02
CA LEU A 70 -5.58 -6.13 9.96
C LEU A 70 -5.28 -7.46 9.26
N ASP A 71 -5.51 -7.53 7.95
CA ASP A 71 -5.22 -8.73 7.18
C ASP A 71 -3.74 -8.89 6.88
N THR A 72 -3.38 -10.08 6.42
CA THR A 72 -2.04 -10.48 6.00
C THR A 72 -2.16 -11.37 4.78
N VAL A 73 -1.08 -11.50 4.00
CA VAL A 73 -0.93 -12.59 3.03
C VAL A 73 -0.94 -13.98 3.73
N PRO A 74 -1.12 -15.09 2.97
CA PRO A 74 -1.08 -16.43 3.55
C PRO A 74 0.23 -16.70 4.29
N ALA A 75 0.13 -17.18 5.53
CA ALA A 75 1.30 -17.48 6.35
C ALA A 75 2.14 -18.62 5.75
N ALA A 76 3.47 -18.47 5.81
CA ALA A 76 4.44 -19.39 5.23
C ALA A 76 5.22 -20.15 6.33
N GLY A 77 4.51 -20.67 7.34
CA GLY A 77 5.13 -21.33 8.50
C GLY A 77 5.83 -20.36 9.47
N ASN A 78 5.50 -19.07 9.37
CA ASN A 78 6.02 -17.95 10.14
C ASN A 78 5.04 -17.50 11.24
N LEU A 79 4.29 -18.43 11.82
CA LEU A 79 3.44 -18.23 13.00
C LEU A 79 3.65 -19.39 14.00
N PRO A 80 3.56 -19.17 15.33
CA PRO A 80 3.37 -17.88 16.00
C PRO A 80 4.62 -16.98 15.88
N SER A 81 4.51 -15.76 16.38
CA SER A 81 5.63 -14.83 16.46
C SER A 81 6.77 -15.38 17.33
N ARG A 82 7.99 -14.94 17.04
CA ARG A 82 9.18 -15.33 17.80
C ARG A 82 10.14 -14.17 17.91
N ARG A 83 10.42 -13.73 19.14
CA ARG A 83 11.49 -12.76 19.40
C ARG A 83 12.85 -13.45 19.40
N ALA A 84 13.81 -12.88 18.67
CA ALA A 84 15.19 -13.35 18.63
C ALA A 84 16.13 -12.15 18.68
N GLY A 85 16.67 -11.87 19.88
CA GLY A 85 17.46 -10.66 20.11
C GLY A 85 16.63 -9.39 19.89
N ASP A 86 17.11 -8.54 19.00
CA ASP A 86 16.51 -7.23 18.68
C ASP A 86 15.50 -7.28 17.52
N GLU A 87 15.10 -8.48 17.09
CA GLU A 87 14.13 -8.69 16.03
C GLU A 87 12.93 -9.51 16.53
N LEU A 88 11.74 -9.13 16.09
CA LEU A 88 10.50 -9.89 16.24
C LEU A 88 10.15 -10.50 14.88
N TYR A 89 10.12 -11.83 14.80
CA TYR A 89 9.79 -12.58 13.58
C TYR A 89 8.32 -12.98 13.61
N GLY A 90 7.68 -12.99 12.44
CA GLY A 90 6.33 -13.54 12.26
C GLY A 90 5.55 -12.89 11.11
N CYS A 91 4.52 -13.56 10.64
CA CYS A 91 3.64 -13.07 9.57
C CYS A 91 2.92 -11.78 9.99
N GLY A 92 3.18 -10.69 9.27
CA GLY A 92 2.66 -9.37 9.56
C GLY A 92 3.44 -8.57 10.60
N THR A 93 4.60 -9.04 11.06
CA THR A 93 5.48 -8.24 11.93
C THR A 93 5.99 -6.98 11.24
N SER A 94 6.21 -7.03 9.93
CA SER A 94 6.50 -5.86 9.10
C SER A 94 5.22 -5.30 8.50
N ASP A 95 4.37 -6.17 7.94
CA ASP A 95 3.23 -5.80 7.09
C ASP A 95 1.85 -6.29 7.60
N MET A 96 1.10 -5.48 8.33
CA MET A 96 1.52 -4.21 8.92
C MET A 96 1.19 -4.11 10.41
N LYS A 97 1.08 -5.27 11.10
CA LYS A 97 0.61 -5.36 12.49
C LYS A 97 1.48 -4.61 13.50
N ALA A 98 2.77 -4.38 13.20
CA ALA A 98 3.60 -3.51 14.03
C ALA A 98 3.19 -2.03 13.93
N GLY A 99 2.75 -1.56 12.76
CA GLY A 99 2.11 -0.25 12.59
C GLY A 99 0.79 -0.17 13.35
N ASP A 100 -0.05 -1.20 13.24
CA ASP A 100 -1.32 -1.27 13.99
C ASP A 100 -1.11 -1.23 15.50
N ALA A 101 -0.13 -2.01 16.00
CA ALA A 101 0.23 -2.01 17.42
C ALA A 101 0.60 -0.61 17.90
N VAL A 102 1.41 0.13 17.13
CA VAL A 102 1.81 1.50 17.43
C VAL A 102 0.57 2.40 17.53
N PHE A 103 -0.35 2.34 16.57
CA PHE A 103 -1.56 3.16 16.56
C PHE A 103 -2.51 2.82 17.71
N LEU A 104 -2.76 1.52 17.96
CA LEU A 104 -3.59 1.06 19.07
C LEU A 104 -3.00 1.44 20.42
N HIS A 105 -1.68 1.32 20.57
CA HIS A 105 -0.99 1.73 21.79
C HIS A 105 -1.14 3.22 22.05
N LEU A 106 -0.95 4.07 21.03
CA LEU A 106 -1.12 5.51 21.15
C LEU A 106 -2.56 5.90 21.48
N ALA A 107 -3.55 5.24 20.87
CA ALA A 107 -4.97 5.46 21.18
C ALA A 107 -5.31 5.22 22.66
N ALA A 108 -4.65 4.26 23.31
CA ALA A 108 -4.86 3.96 24.73
C ALA A 108 -4.00 4.81 25.68
N THR A 109 -2.89 5.39 25.21
CA THR A 109 -1.86 5.98 26.08
C THR A 109 -1.60 7.46 25.85
N VAL A 110 -2.14 8.07 24.80
CA VAL A 110 -2.16 9.53 24.62
C VAL A 110 -3.46 10.05 25.23
N ALA A 111 -3.39 10.56 26.47
CA ALA A 111 -4.58 11.01 27.21
C ALA A 111 -5.17 12.31 26.66
N GLU A 112 -4.33 13.23 26.19
CA GLU A 112 -4.73 14.55 25.69
C GLU A 112 -4.09 14.82 24.33
N PRO A 113 -4.62 14.25 23.23
CA PRO A 113 -4.05 14.49 21.92
C PRO A 113 -4.27 15.97 21.52
N ALA A 114 -3.29 16.55 20.83
CA ALA A 114 -3.35 17.89 20.25
C ALA A 114 -4.35 17.98 19.10
N HIS A 115 -4.65 16.84 18.48
CA HIS A 115 -5.59 16.68 17.36
C HIS A 115 -6.77 15.79 17.76
N ASP A 116 -7.90 15.96 17.07
CA ASP A 116 -8.92 14.92 17.09
C ASP A 116 -8.39 13.71 16.32
N LEU A 117 -8.67 12.50 16.81
CA LEU A 117 -8.16 11.28 16.22
C LEU A 117 -9.29 10.52 15.53
N THR A 118 -8.99 9.97 14.36
CA THR A 118 -9.73 8.85 13.77
C THR A 118 -8.77 7.68 13.62
N LEU A 119 -9.20 6.49 14.00
CA LEU A 119 -8.52 5.23 13.80
C LEU A 119 -9.34 4.40 12.82
N VAL A 120 -8.70 3.80 11.83
CA VAL A 120 -9.33 2.91 10.86
C VAL A 120 -8.49 1.65 10.70
N PHE A 121 -8.90 0.58 11.38
CA PHE A 121 -8.30 -0.75 11.22
C PHE A 121 -9.15 -1.56 10.26
N TYR A 122 -8.73 -1.73 9.01
CA TYR A 122 -9.56 -2.27 7.93
C TYR A 122 -9.12 -3.68 7.49
N ASP A 123 -9.94 -4.35 6.70
CA ASP A 123 -9.78 -5.73 6.23
C ASP A 123 -9.54 -5.81 4.72
N CYS A 124 -8.99 -6.94 4.26
CA CYS A 124 -8.83 -7.30 2.86
C CYS A 124 -8.03 -6.27 2.01
N GLU A 125 -6.93 -5.72 2.54
CA GLU A 125 -5.98 -4.92 1.75
C GLU A 125 -5.26 -5.77 0.71
N GLU A 126 -4.81 -6.97 1.12
CA GLU A 126 -3.84 -7.80 0.39
C GLU A 126 -4.43 -8.58 -0.80
N ILE A 127 -5.68 -8.30 -1.15
CA ILE A 127 -6.43 -8.96 -2.20
C ILE A 127 -7.09 -7.95 -3.15
N ASP A 128 -7.91 -8.45 -4.08
CA ASP A 128 -8.56 -7.59 -5.08
C ASP A 128 -9.27 -6.37 -4.46
N SER A 129 -9.05 -5.20 -5.09
CA SER A 129 -9.53 -3.90 -4.62
C SER A 129 -11.05 -3.83 -4.37
N ALA A 130 -11.85 -4.69 -4.99
CA ALA A 130 -13.29 -4.77 -4.72
C ALA A 130 -13.61 -5.28 -3.31
N ALA A 131 -12.72 -6.05 -2.70
CA ALA A 131 -12.84 -6.56 -1.34
C ALA A 131 -12.29 -5.60 -0.26
N ASN A 132 -11.46 -4.63 -0.67
CA ASN A 132 -10.76 -3.71 0.23
C ASN A 132 -11.71 -2.96 1.19
N GLY A 133 -11.39 -3.05 2.48
CA GLY A 133 -12.17 -2.48 3.58
C GLY A 133 -12.24 -0.96 3.55
N LEU A 134 -11.16 -0.26 3.18
CA LEU A 134 -11.19 1.19 3.01
C LEU A 134 -12.11 1.60 1.86
N GLY A 135 -12.09 0.87 0.74
CA GLY A 135 -13.04 1.08 -0.36
C GLY A 135 -14.50 0.89 0.06
N ARG A 136 -14.77 -0.06 0.96
CA ARG A 136 -16.12 -0.26 1.54
C ARG A 136 -16.51 0.89 2.47
N ILE A 137 -15.61 1.30 3.37
CA ILE A 137 -15.83 2.44 4.28
C ILE A 137 -16.07 3.73 3.50
N GLU A 138 -15.34 3.96 2.41
CA GLU A 138 -15.54 5.13 1.57
C GLU A 138 -16.97 5.21 0.99
N ARG A 139 -17.56 4.07 0.62
CA ARG A 139 -18.93 4.00 0.07
C ARG A 139 -20.00 4.11 1.17
N GLU A 140 -19.77 3.49 2.31
CA GLU A 140 -20.81 3.29 3.33
C GLU A 140 -20.73 4.30 4.48
N LEU A 141 -19.53 4.78 4.80
CA LEU A 141 -19.22 5.64 5.94
C LEU A 141 -18.23 6.77 5.56
N PRO A 142 -18.45 7.54 4.46
CA PRO A 142 -17.50 8.52 3.96
C PRO A 142 -17.09 9.59 4.98
N ASP A 143 -17.99 9.96 5.90
CA ASP A 143 -17.76 10.95 6.96
C ASP A 143 -16.70 10.50 7.99
N TRP A 144 -16.44 9.19 8.07
CA TRP A 144 -15.38 8.65 8.93
C TRP A 144 -13.98 8.87 8.36
N LEU A 145 -13.86 9.12 7.05
CA LEU A 145 -12.57 9.34 6.40
C LEU A 145 -12.16 10.83 6.36
N VAL A 146 -12.95 11.73 6.93
CA VAL A 146 -12.63 13.17 6.97
C VAL A 146 -11.54 13.44 8.00
N ALA A 147 -10.42 14.01 7.54
CA ALA A 147 -9.27 14.40 8.35
C ALA A 147 -8.45 15.51 7.65
N ASP A 148 -7.56 16.17 8.40
CA ASP A 148 -6.58 17.12 7.87
C ASP A 148 -5.29 16.45 7.40
N VAL A 149 -5.01 15.24 7.90
CA VAL A 149 -3.95 14.35 7.42
C VAL A 149 -4.32 12.89 7.69
N ALA A 150 -3.91 11.99 6.81
CA ALA A 150 -3.96 10.54 7.01
C ALA A 150 -2.54 9.95 7.11
N ILE A 151 -2.33 9.06 8.07
CA ILE A 151 -1.09 8.31 8.27
C ILE A 151 -1.42 6.83 8.18
N LEU A 152 -0.88 6.15 7.18
CA LEU A 152 -0.99 4.69 7.04
C LEU A 152 0.20 4.02 7.70
N GLY A 153 -0.05 3.01 8.52
CA GLY A 153 0.97 2.31 9.32
C GLY A 153 1.87 1.34 8.54
N GLU A 154 1.84 1.42 7.21
CA GLU A 154 2.61 0.64 6.24
C GLU A 154 4.11 0.58 6.59
N PRO A 155 4.81 -0.52 6.23
CA PRO A 155 6.24 -0.64 6.49
C PRO A 155 7.05 0.41 5.71
N THR A 156 7.81 1.23 6.44
CA THR A 156 8.65 2.31 5.88
C THR A 156 10.06 2.38 6.48
N ALA A 157 10.40 1.44 7.37
CA ALA A 157 11.60 1.42 8.20
C ALA A 157 11.79 2.71 9.03
N GLY A 158 10.68 3.34 9.45
CA GLY A 158 10.67 4.59 10.22
C GLY A 158 10.89 5.87 9.40
N PHE A 159 10.81 5.80 8.08
CA PHE A 159 10.78 6.99 7.22
C PHE A 159 9.34 7.42 6.95
N ILE A 160 9.09 8.71 6.81
CA ILE A 160 7.84 9.17 6.20
C ILE A 160 7.97 8.91 4.70
N GLU A 161 7.15 7.99 4.19
CA GLU A 161 7.03 7.73 2.77
C GLU A 161 5.87 8.56 2.21
N ALA A 162 6.22 9.63 1.51
CA ALA A 162 5.29 10.66 1.12
C ALA A 162 4.51 10.24 -0.13
N GLY A 163 3.17 10.31 -0.06
CA GLY A 163 2.30 9.93 -1.17
C GLY A 163 2.47 8.46 -1.61
N CYS A 164 2.22 8.20 -2.90
CA CYS A 164 2.47 6.92 -3.55
C CYS A 164 2.50 7.08 -5.07
N GLN A 165 3.19 6.20 -5.79
CA GLN A 165 3.11 6.17 -7.25
C GLN A 165 1.79 5.54 -7.70
N GLY A 166 1.26 6.01 -8.81
CA GLY A 166 0.15 5.34 -9.49
C GLY A 166 0.61 4.04 -10.13
N THR A 167 -0.33 3.16 -10.42
CA THR A 167 -0.08 1.90 -11.12
C THR A 167 -1.03 1.77 -12.31
N LEU A 168 -0.52 1.30 -13.43
CA LEU A 168 -1.28 0.96 -14.62
C LEU A 168 -0.77 -0.38 -15.12
N ARG A 169 -1.67 -1.31 -15.43
CA ARG A 169 -1.35 -2.57 -16.10
C ARG A 169 -2.06 -2.60 -17.43
N VAL A 170 -1.30 -2.79 -18.50
CA VAL A 170 -1.83 -2.96 -19.86
C VAL A 170 -1.43 -4.31 -20.44
N LEU A 171 -2.27 -4.83 -21.32
CA LEU A 171 -1.97 -5.96 -22.18
C LEU A 171 -1.66 -5.44 -23.59
N VAL A 172 -0.41 -5.58 -24.01
CA VAL A 172 0.04 -5.25 -25.37
C VAL A 172 0.00 -6.52 -26.21
N SER A 173 -0.90 -6.60 -27.19
CA SER A 173 -1.15 -7.83 -27.96
C SER A 173 -0.77 -7.66 -29.43
N ALA A 174 -0.18 -8.69 -30.00
CA ALA A 174 0.09 -8.80 -31.43
C ALA A 174 -0.73 -9.93 -32.04
N SER A 175 -1.26 -9.70 -33.23
CA SER A 175 -1.97 -10.68 -34.04
C SER A 175 -1.15 -11.05 -35.26
N GLY A 176 -1.33 -12.28 -35.73
CA GLY A 176 -0.62 -12.84 -36.87
C GLY A 176 -1.49 -13.84 -37.63
N THR A 177 -0.85 -14.78 -38.34
CA THR A 177 -1.53 -15.82 -39.11
C THR A 177 -0.78 -17.14 -38.97
N ARG A 178 -1.52 -18.20 -38.61
CA ARG A 178 -0.92 -19.53 -38.45
C ARG A 178 -0.37 -20.05 -39.76
N ALA A 179 0.77 -20.70 -39.67
CA ALA A 179 1.34 -21.49 -40.75
C ALA A 179 2.11 -22.68 -40.17
N HIS A 180 2.33 -23.69 -40.99
CA HIS A 180 3.29 -24.74 -40.65
C HIS A 180 4.68 -24.12 -40.57
N SER A 181 5.44 -24.38 -39.49
CA SER A 181 6.78 -23.82 -39.26
C SER A 181 7.75 -24.00 -40.45
N ALA A 182 7.73 -25.16 -41.11
CA ALA A 182 8.51 -25.43 -42.34
C ALA A 182 8.10 -24.59 -43.57
N ARG A 183 7.00 -23.83 -43.52
CA ARG A 183 6.49 -22.94 -44.55
C ARG A 183 6.08 -21.60 -43.92
N SER A 184 6.93 -21.08 -43.04
CA SER A 184 6.67 -19.91 -42.21
C SER A 184 6.28 -18.65 -43.00
N TRP A 185 6.78 -18.51 -44.24
CA TRP A 185 6.46 -17.39 -45.15
C TRP A 185 4.98 -17.31 -45.58
N LEU A 186 4.17 -18.35 -45.32
CA LEU A 186 2.72 -18.32 -45.52
C LEU A 186 1.95 -17.76 -44.32
N GLY A 187 2.64 -17.50 -43.21
CA GLY A 187 2.06 -16.96 -41.99
C GLY A 187 2.71 -15.64 -41.61
N ASP A 188 2.26 -15.12 -40.47
CA ASP A 188 2.76 -13.90 -39.85
C ASP A 188 2.89 -14.18 -38.35
N ASN A 189 4.10 -14.02 -37.82
CA ASN A 189 4.44 -14.52 -36.49
C ASN A 189 4.19 -13.45 -35.42
N ALA A 190 3.13 -13.64 -34.63
CA ALA A 190 2.75 -12.70 -33.58
C ALA A 190 3.84 -12.53 -32.50
N ILE A 191 4.58 -13.60 -32.16
CA ILE A 191 5.69 -13.50 -31.19
C ILE A 191 6.81 -12.60 -31.73
N HIS A 192 7.12 -12.71 -33.02
CA HIS A 192 8.18 -11.88 -33.62
C HIS A 192 7.81 -10.39 -33.59
N LYS A 193 6.53 -10.04 -33.75
CA LYS A 193 6.07 -8.64 -33.63
C LYS A 193 6.31 -8.05 -32.24
N LEU A 194 6.22 -8.86 -31.17
CA LEU A 194 6.51 -8.41 -29.81
C LEU A 194 7.99 -8.07 -29.59
N GLY A 195 8.89 -8.47 -30.48
CA GLY A 195 10.32 -8.09 -30.40
C GLY A 195 10.50 -6.58 -30.30
N ALA A 196 9.75 -5.80 -31.11
CA ALA A 196 9.82 -4.35 -31.07
C ALA A 196 9.26 -3.75 -29.77
N VAL A 197 8.24 -4.38 -29.17
CA VAL A 197 7.67 -3.98 -27.86
C VAL A 197 8.73 -4.13 -26.77
N LEU A 198 9.38 -5.30 -26.71
CA LEU A 198 10.44 -5.59 -25.73
C LEU A 198 11.66 -4.69 -25.94
N ASP A 199 12.05 -4.42 -27.18
CA ASP A 199 13.15 -3.49 -27.49
C ASP A 199 12.87 -2.06 -27.01
N ARG A 200 11.62 -1.57 -27.16
CA ARG A 200 11.23 -0.25 -26.64
C ARG A 200 11.28 -0.20 -25.11
N LEU A 201 10.76 -1.23 -24.45
CA LEU A 201 10.81 -1.34 -23.00
C LEU A 201 12.25 -1.42 -22.48
N ALA A 202 13.12 -2.19 -23.12
CA ALA A 202 14.52 -2.32 -22.73
C ALA A 202 15.31 -1.00 -22.85
N ARG A 203 14.92 -0.12 -23.78
CA ARG A 203 15.53 1.19 -24.00
C ARG A 203 14.79 2.33 -23.28
N TYR A 204 13.70 2.04 -22.59
CA TYR A 204 12.85 3.06 -21.97
C TYR A 204 13.60 3.81 -20.87
N GLN A 205 13.63 5.14 -20.97
CA GLN A 205 14.18 6.01 -19.95
C GLN A 205 13.05 6.56 -19.09
N ALA A 206 12.96 6.04 -17.87
CA ALA A 206 11.94 6.49 -16.93
C ALA A 206 12.12 7.96 -16.55
N ARG A 207 11.00 8.68 -16.56
CA ARG A 207 10.90 10.03 -16.00
C ARG A 207 11.27 10.02 -14.52
N ARG A 208 11.98 11.06 -14.09
CA ARG A 208 12.20 11.41 -12.69
C ARG A 208 11.63 12.79 -12.43
N VAL A 209 10.90 12.96 -11.34
CA VAL A 209 10.30 14.24 -10.97
C VAL A 209 10.46 14.45 -9.47
N ASP A 210 10.85 15.66 -9.08
CA ASP A 210 10.84 16.09 -7.68
C ASP A 210 9.47 16.69 -7.35
N ILE A 211 8.82 16.18 -6.31
CA ILE A 211 7.57 16.70 -5.77
C ILE A 211 7.76 16.83 -4.26
N ASP A 212 7.60 18.04 -3.73
CA ASP A 212 7.81 18.38 -2.33
C ASP A 212 9.18 17.91 -1.75
N GLY A 213 10.24 17.95 -2.57
CA GLY A 213 11.59 17.53 -2.18
C GLY A 213 11.82 16.02 -2.20
N CYS A 214 10.88 15.25 -2.75
CA CYS A 214 10.97 13.81 -2.93
C CYS A 214 11.09 13.45 -4.42
N GLU A 215 12.16 12.74 -4.82
CA GLU A 215 12.33 12.25 -6.20
C GLU A 215 11.50 10.98 -6.44
N TYR A 216 10.47 11.09 -7.28
CA TYR A 216 9.70 9.97 -7.81
C TYR A 216 10.29 9.54 -9.16
N ARG A 217 10.72 8.28 -9.25
CA ARG A 217 11.21 7.66 -10.48
C ARG A 217 10.16 6.70 -10.99
N GLU A 218 9.69 6.93 -12.21
CA GLU A 218 8.73 6.05 -12.87
C GLU A 218 9.36 4.70 -13.27
N GLY A 219 8.54 3.74 -13.68
CA GLY A 219 9.02 2.46 -14.19
C GLY A 219 8.01 1.81 -15.11
N LEU A 220 8.41 1.50 -16.34
CA LEU A 220 7.58 0.83 -17.34
C LEU A 220 8.27 -0.47 -17.76
N SER A 221 7.69 -1.61 -17.39
CA SER A 221 8.37 -2.91 -17.50
C SER A 221 7.43 -4.01 -18.00
N ALA A 222 7.94 -4.92 -18.83
CA ALA A 222 7.28 -6.19 -19.12
C ALA A 222 7.31 -7.07 -17.87
N VAL A 223 6.15 -7.56 -17.44
CA VAL A 223 6.00 -8.41 -16.24
C VAL A 223 5.48 -9.82 -16.56
N ARG A 224 4.97 -10.04 -17.77
CA ARG A 224 4.56 -11.35 -18.27
C ARG A 224 4.56 -11.36 -19.80
N VAL A 225 4.92 -12.50 -20.40
CA VAL A 225 4.85 -12.73 -21.85
C VAL A 225 4.09 -14.03 -22.08
N ASP A 226 3.09 -14.01 -22.97
CA ASP A 226 2.33 -15.19 -23.39
C ASP A 226 2.32 -15.28 -24.92
N GLY A 227 2.26 -16.50 -25.43
CA GLY A 227 2.18 -16.75 -26.87
C GLY A 227 2.67 -18.15 -27.24
N GLY A 228 2.36 -18.56 -28.46
CA GLY A 228 2.68 -19.91 -28.94
C GLY A 228 1.44 -20.80 -29.03
N VAL A 229 1.54 -21.84 -29.86
CA VAL A 229 0.46 -22.80 -30.09
C VAL A 229 1.00 -24.22 -29.98
N ALA A 230 1.96 -24.58 -30.83
CA ALA A 230 2.63 -25.87 -30.86
C ALA A 230 4.03 -25.70 -31.46
N GLY A 231 4.94 -26.63 -31.17
CA GLY A 231 6.35 -26.54 -31.61
C GLY A 231 6.56 -26.50 -33.14
N ASN A 232 5.53 -26.82 -33.93
CA ASN A 232 5.57 -26.83 -35.39
C ASN A 232 4.61 -25.82 -36.05
N VAL A 233 4.01 -24.89 -35.29
CA VAL A 233 3.03 -23.90 -35.78
C VAL A 233 3.53 -22.47 -35.54
N ILE A 234 3.48 -21.64 -36.58
CA ILE A 234 3.69 -20.19 -36.44
C ILE A 234 2.52 -19.61 -35.63
N PRO A 235 2.76 -18.90 -34.51
CA PRO A 235 1.70 -18.39 -33.66
C PRO A 235 1.02 -17.16 -34.26
N ASP A 236 -0.30 -17.16 -34.18
CA ASP A 236 -1.20 -16.08 -34.61
C ASP A 236 -1.57 -15.09 -33.50
N ALA A 237 -1.22 -15.38 -32.25
CA ALA A 237 -1.45 -14.48 -31.13
C ALA A 237 -0.28 -14.56 -30.13
N ALA A 238 0.10 -13.41 -29.61
CA ALA A 238 1.04 -13.27 -28.50
C ALA A 238 0.79 -11.95 -27.77
N SER A 239 1.12 -11.87 -26.49
CA SER A 239 0.96 -10.66 -25.69
C SER A 239 2.09 -10.44 -24.68
N VAL A 240 2.27 -9.18 -24.30
CA VAL A 240 3.11 -8.75 -23.18
C VAL A 240 2.24 -8.00 -22.19
N THR A 241 2.21 -8.43 -20.94
CA THR A 241 1.67 -7.61 -19.86
C THR A 241 2.73 -6.61 -19.42
N VAL A 242 2.39 -5.32 -19.46
CA VAL A 242 3.28 -4.23 -19.07
C VAL A 242 2.73 -3.58 -17.79
N ASN A 243 3.57 -3.45 -16.77
CA ASN A 243 3.25 -2.67 -15.58
C ASN A 243 3.96 -1.32 -15.66
N TYR A 244 3.19 -0.26 -15.41
CA TYR A 244 3.66 1.11 -15.36
C TYR A 244 3.43 1.69 -13.97
N ARG A 245 4.52 2.07 -13.29
CA ARG A 245 4.51 2.89 -12.09
C ARG A 245 4.77 4.33 -12.49
N PHE A 246 3.80 5.20 -12.28
CA PHE A 246 3.86 6.61 -12.68
C PHE A 246 3.85 7.55 -11.47
N ALA A 247 4.49 8.71 -11.62
CA ALA A 247 4.59 9.69 -10.56
C ALA A 247 3.20 10.27 -10.20
N PRO A 248 2.99 10.72 -8.95
CA PRO A 248 1.67 11.13 -8.47
C PRO A 248 1.11 12.41 -9.11
N ASP A 249 1.92 13.14 -9.87
CA ASP A 249 1.49 14.30 -10.65
C ASP A 249 0.83 13.92 -12.00
N ARG A 250 0.75 12.62 -12.31
CA ARG A 250 0.13 12.08 -13.52
C ARG A 250 -1.16 11.34 -13.18
N SER A 251 -2.21 11.57 -13.97
CA SER A 251 -3.47 10.82 -13.87
C SER A 251 -3.38 9.45 -14.58
N PRO A 252 -4.25 8.48 -14.26
CA PRO A 252 -4.35 7.23 -14.99
C PRO A 252 -4.52 7.41 -16.50
N ASP A 253 -5.36 8.35 -16.95
CA ASP A 253 -5.59 8.63 -18.37
C ASP A 253 -4.31 9.15 -19.05
N ALA A 254 -3.59 10.07 -18.40
CA ALA A 254 -2.32 10.57 -18.91
C ALA A 254 -1.22 9.49 -18.90
N ALA A 255 -1.28 8.54 -17.96
CA ALA A 255 -0.40 7.38 -17.93
C ALA A 255 -0.71 6.39 -19.07
N LEU A 256 -1.99 6.14 -19.36
CA LEU A 256 -2.39 5.32 -20.50
C LEU A 256 -1.98 5.96 -21.82
N GLN A 257 -2.21 7.27 -21.97
CA GLN A 257 -1.79 8.03 -23.14
C GLN A 257 -0.28 7.95 -23.36
N HIS A 258 0.51 8.08 -22.29
CA HIS A 258 1.97 7.91 -22.34
C HIS A 258 2.37 6.49 -22.78
N VAL A 259 1.65 5.46 -22.34
CA VAL A 259 1.89 4.07 -22.81
C VAL A 259 1.60 3.93 -24.31
N HIS A 260 0.53 4.55 -24.82
CA HIS A 260 0.27 4.58 -26.26
C HIS A 260 1.39 5.28 -27.03
N GLU A 261 1.90 6.41 -26.53
CA GLU A 261 3.04 7.12 -27.14
C GLU A 261 4.31 6.27 -27.17
N VAL A 262 4.60 5.53 -26.09
CA VAL A 262 5.76 4.63 -26.03
C VAL A 262 5.68 3.54 -27.10
N PHE A 263 4.50 3.05 -27.44
CA PHE A 263 4.31 1.96 -28.42
C PHE A 263 3.77 2.43 -29.78
N ASP A 264 3.68 3.74 -30.02
CA ASP A 264 3.16 4.31 -31.25
C ASP A 264 3.89 3.81 -32.52
N GLY A 265 3.14 3.49 -33.57
CA GLY A 265 3.68 2.93 -34.82
C GLY A 265 4.07 1.45 -34.78
N LEU A 266 3.84 0.74 -33.68
CA LEU A 266 3.90 -0.74 -33.66
C LEU A 266 2.55 -1.34 -34.05
N ASP A 267 2.57 -2.48 -34.75
CA ASP A 267 1.36 -3.25 -35.09
C ASP A 267 0.91 -4.10 -33.89
N VAL A 268 0.39 -3.43 -32.86
CA VAL A 268 -0.09 -4.01 -31.61
C VAL A 268 -1.37 -3.32 -31.15
N SER A 269 -2.23 -4.05 -30.45
CA SER A 269 -3.32 -3.47 -29.66
C SER A 269 -2.89 -3.31 -28.20
N ILE A 270 -3.47 -2.33 -27.51
CA ILE A 270 -3.22 -2.05 -26.10
C ILE A 270 -4.57 -2.05 -25.38
N GLU A 271 -4.71 -2.89 -24.37
CA GLU A 271 -5.89 -2.97 -23.51
C GLU A 271 -5.49 -2.62 -22.07
N GLN A 272 -6.20 -1.68 -21.44
CA GLN A 272 -6.02 -1.40 -20.02
C GLN A 272 -6.69 -2.50 -19.19
N ALA A 273 -5.89 -3.22 -18.41
CA ALA A 273 -6.37 -4.27 -17.50
C ALA A 273 -6.70 -3.73 -16.10
N ASP A 274 -5.94 -2.76 -15.62
CA ASP A 274 -6.09 -2.19 -14.27
C ASP A 274 -5.40 -0.83 -14.21
N ALA A 275 -5.94 0.11 -13.42
CA ALA A 275 -5.28 1.38 -13.15
C ALA A 275 -5.72 1.99 -11.81
N ALA A 276 -4.76 2.57 -11.08
CA ALA A 276 -5.01 3.37 -9.90
C ALA A 276 -4.12 4.62 -9.92
N ALA A 277 -4.69 5.75 -9.51
CA ALA A 277 -3.95 7.00 -9.37
C ALA A 277 -2.92 6.91 -8.24
N GLY A 278 -1.86 7.72 -8.36
CA GLY A 278 -0.95 7.96 -7.24
C GLY A 278 -1.54 8.92 -6.22
N ALA A 279 -0.76 9.20 -5.18
CA ALA A 279 -1.09 10.19 -4.16
C ALA A 279 -0.01 11.25 -4.10
N LEU A 280 -0.40 12.52 -4.22
CA LEU A 280 0.51 13.61 -3.91
C LEU A 280 0.80 13.63 -2.40
N PRO A 281 2.04 13.94 -2.01
CA PRO A 281 2.47 13.82 -0.63
C PRO A 281 1.86 14.89 0.30
N GLY A 282 1.59 16.10 -0.20
CA GLY A 282 0.90 17.15 0.54
C GLY A 282 1.68 17.67 1.76
N LEU A 283 3.02 17.60 1.74
CA LEU A 283 3.88 17.88 2.91
C LEU A 283 3.89 19.36 3.29
N SER A 284 3.41 20.24 2.41
CA SER A 284 3.28 21.67 2.69
C SER A 284 2.14 21.99 3.67
N ALA A 285 1.20 21.07 3.90
CA ALA A 285 0.13 21.27 4.88
C ALA A 285 0.73 21.40 6.29
N PRO A 286 0.31 22.37 7.12
CA PRO A 286 0.89 22.57 8.46
C PRO A 286 0.91 21.31 9.34
N VAL A 287 -0.15 20.51 9.24
CA VAL A 287 -0.32 19.26 9.98
C VAL A 287 0.69 18.19 9.52
N ALA A 288 0.88 18.04 8.20
CA ALA A 288 1.89 17.13 7.65
C ALA A 288 3.32 17.60 7.95
N LYS A 289 3.56 18.92 7.94
CA LYS A 289 4.87 19.48 8.29
C LYS A 289 5.27 19.18 9.74
N ALA A 290 4.33 19.29 10.69
CA ALA A 290 4.57 18.95 12.09
C ALA A 290 4.95 17.46 12.26
N LEU A 291 4.34 16.57 11.47
CA LEU A 291 4.72 15.15 11.44
C LEU A 291 6.15 14.97 10.92
N VAL A 292 6.53 15.66 9.84
CA VAL A 292 7.89 15.64 9.30
C VAL A 292 8.91 16.14 10.32
N GLU A 293 8.61 17.22 11.03
CA GLU A 293 9.45 17.75 12.10
C GLU A 293 9.58 16.74 13.25
N ALA A 294 8.49 16.09 13.65
CA ALA A 294 8.51 15.05 14.68
C ALA A 294 9.36 13.84 14.29
N ALA A 295 9.35 13.45 13.01
CA ALA A 295 10.19 12.39 12.44
C ALA A 295 11.64 12.84 12.14
N GLY A 296 12.05 14.04 12.57
CA GLY A 296 13.41 14.54 12.39
C GLY A 296 13.78 14.84 10.92
N GLY A 297 12.79 15.10 10.07
CA GLY A 297 12.99 15.38 8.64
C GLY A 297 13.27 14.16 7.77
N GLN A 298 13.08 12.94 8.29
CA GLN A 298 13.31 11.70 7.54
C GLN A 298 12.13 11.41 6.59
N VAL A 299 12.18 11.98 5.39
CA VAL A 299 11.15 11.80 4.36
C VAL A 299 11.75 11.23 3.08
N ARG A 300 11.00 10.37 2.38
CA ARG A 300 11.34 9.87 1.04
C ARG A 300 10.08 9.63 0.19
N ALA A 301 10.26 9.50 -1.12
CA ALA A 301 9.17 9.10 -2.02
C ALA A 301 8.72 7.66 -1.74
N LYS A 302 7.41 7.40 -1.76
CA LYS A 302 6.85 6.04 -1.85
C LYS A 302 6.81 5.62 -3.33
N TYR A 303 7.55 4.57 -3.70
CA TYR A 303 7.53 4.00 -5.05
C TYR A 303 6.45 2.92 -5.26
N GLY A 304 5.99 2.31 -4.16
CA GLY A 304 4.83 1.42 -4.18
C GLY A 304 3.52 2.18 -4.35
N TRP A 305 2.44 1.42 -4.56
CA TRP A 305 1.07 1.91 -4.41
C TRP A 305 0.56 1.44 -3.04
N THR A 306 -0.22 2.27 -2.36
CA THR A 306 -0.83 2.01 -1.05
C THR A 306 -2.17 2.74 -1.00
N ASP A 307 -3.05 2.34 -0.08
CA ASP A 307 -4.37 2.95 0.11
C ASP A 307 -4.35 4.44 0.51
N VAL A 308 -3.17 5.02 0.77
CA VAL A 308 -2.91 6.48 0.82
C VAL A 308 -3.56 7.22 -0.36
N SER A 309 -3.63 6.60 -1.56
CA SER A 309 -4.28 7.23 -2.72
C SER A 309 -5.78 7.46 -2.54
N ARG A 310 -6.47 6.66 -1.72
CA ARG A 310 -7.89 6.84 -1.42
C ARG A 310 -8.13 8.13 -0.62
N PHE A 311 -7.21 8.46 0.28
CA PHE A 311 -7.26 9.72 1.03
C PHE A 311 -6.89 10.91 0.13
N ALA A 312 -5.85 10.77 -0.69
CA ALA A 312 -5.45 11.82 -1.62
C ALA A 312 -6.55 12.15 -2.65
N ALA A 313 -7.29 11.16 -3.13
CA ALA A 313 -8.46 11.36 -4.01
C ALA A 313 -9.57 12.21 -3.37
N ARG A 314 -9.60 12.28 -2.03
CA ARG A 314 -10.53 13.11 -1.24
C ARG A 314 -9.93 14.47 -0.87
N GLY A 315 -8.76 14.81 -1.39
CA GLY A 315 -8.04 16.04 -1.07
C GLY A 315 -7.38 16.03 0.30
N ILE A 316 -7.20 14.86 0.91
CA ILE A 316 -6.57 14.71 2.23
C ILE A 316 -5.09 14.38 2.03
N PRO A 317 -4.14 15.20 2.54
CA PRO A 317 -2.73 14.84 2.57
C PRO A 317 -2.53 13.51 3.28
N ALA A 318 -1.79 12.59 2.66
CA ALA A 318 -1.67 11.23 3.17
C ALA A 318 -0.23 10.71 3.01
N VAL A 319 0.28 10.09 4.07
CA VAL A 319 1.63 9.54 4.12
C VAL A 319 1.63 8.13 4.68
N ASN A 320 2.66 7.37 4.33
CA ASN A 320 2.95 6.09 4.94
C ASN A 320 4.01 6.30 6.03
N TYR A 321 3.81 5.73 7.21
CA TYR A 321 4.76 5.77 8.31
C TYR A 321 4.52 4.59 9.27
N GLY A 322 5.51 3.70 9.34
CA GLY A 322 5.44 2.47 10.13
C GLY A 322 6.81 1.82 10.35
N PRO A 323 6.93 0.96 11.37
CA PRO A 323 8.21 0.44 11.84
C PRO A 323 8.81 -0.66 10.96
N GLY A 324 7.99 -1.40 10.20
CA GLY A 324 8.42 -2.52 9.36
C GLY A 324 9.31 -2.11 8.19
N ASP A 325 10.17 -3.01 7.71
CA ASP A 325 10.96 -2.78 6.49
C ASP A 325 10.15 -3.26 5.26
N PRO A 326 9.85 -2.38 4.27
CA PRO A 326 9.06 -2.78 3.11
C PRO A 326 9.70 -3.91 2.30
N ASN A 327 11.03 -4.12 2.40
CA ASN A 327 11.71 -5.22 1.71
C ASN A 327 11.51 -6.59 2.39
N LEU A 328 10.89 -6.61 3.57
CA LEU A 328 10.59 -7.81 4.34
C LEU A 328 9.12 -8.24 4.25
N ALA A 329 8.25 -7.38 3.70
CA ALA A 329 6.86 -7.71 3.44
C ALA A 329 6.73 -9.00 2.60
N HIS A 330 5.74 -9.83 2.94
CA HIS A 330 5.36 -11.07 2.25
C HIS A 330 6.44 -12.17 2.20
N ARG A 331 7.52 -12.04 2.98
CA ARG A 331 8.58 -13.05 3.07
C ARG A 331 8.30 -14.06 4.19
N SER A 332 8.76 -15.29 4.01
CA SER A 332 8.68 -16.31 5.07
C SER A 332 9.55 -16.00 6.28
N ASP A 333 10.59 -15.16 6.11
CA ASP A 333 11.46 -14.65 7.19
C ASP A 333 11.11 -13.21 7.60
N GLU A 334 9.85 -12.79 7.40
CA GLU A 334 9.35 -11.49 7.81
C GLU A 334 9.65 -11.22 9.30
N ARG A 335 10.17 -10.03 9.55
CA ARG A 335 10.57 -9.57 10.87
C ARG A 335 10.60 -8.05 10.93
N VAL A 336 10.51 -7.52 12.14
CA VAL A 336 10.71 -6.10 12.45
C VAL A 336 11.75 -5.94 13.55
N ALA A 337 12.60 -4.93 13.42
CA ALA A 337 13.52 -4.56 14.49
C ALA A 337 12.71 -3.95 15.65
N VAL A 338 12.81 -4.51 16.85
CA VAL A 338 11.99 -4.10 18.00
C VAL A 338 12.16 -2.62 18.35
N LYS A 339 13.38 -2.09 18.13
CA LYS A 339 13.70 -0.66 18.30
C LYS A 339 12.86 0.25 17.39
N ARG A 340 12.53 -0.20 16.17
CA ARG A 340 11.71 0.58 15.24
C ARG A 340 10.28 0.74 15.74
N ILE A 341 9.73 -0.26 16.42
CA ILE A 341 8.40 -0.18 17.05
C ILE A 341 8.40 0.93 18.09
N THR A 342 9.38 0.94 18.99
CA THR A 342 9.50 1.96 20.04
C THR A 342 9.77 3.35 19.47
N GLU A 343 10.64 3.49 18.46
CA GLU A 343 10.91 4.77 17.78
C GLU A 343 9.67 5.33 17.08
N ALA A 344 8.83 4.45 16.49
CA ALA A 344 7.57 4.84 15.87
C ALA A 344 6.57 5.37 16.91
N VAL A 345 6.43 4.69 18.06
CA VAL A 345 5.62 5.18 19.19
C VAL A 345 6.11 6.54 19.68
N GLU A 346 7.41 6.71 19.89
CA GLU A 346 7.97 7.98 20.39
C GLU A 346 7.72 9.14 19.42
N THR A 347 7.94 8.90 18.13
CA THR A 347 7.76 9.90 17.07
C THR A 347 6.30 10.34 16.97
N LEU A 348 5.38 9.39 16.87
CA LEU A 348 3.96 9.70 16.77
C LEU A 348 3.39 10.24 18.07
N ARG A 349 3.85 9.78 19.24
CA ARG A 349 3.47 10.38 20.52
C ARG A 349 3.84 11.85 20.58
N ARG A 350 5.07 12.19 20.17
CA ARG A 350 5.54 13.58 20.10
C ARG A 350 4.62 14.39 19.21
N TYR A 351 4.40 13.94 17.98
CA TYR A 351 3.51 14.59 17.02
C TYR A 351 2.08 14.77 17.56
N LEU A 352 1.49 13.72 18.14
CA LEU A 352 0.10 13.76 18.63
C LEU A 352 -0.08 14.54 19.93
N SER A 353 1.00 14.92 20.62
CA SER A 353 0.93 15.63 21.91
C SER A 353 1.36 17.11 21.83
N THR A 354 1.68 17.62 20.64
CA THR A 354 2.15 18.99 20.39
C THR A 354 1.22 19.75 19.47
#